data_AF-A0A251PUG1-F1
#
_entry.id   AF-A0A251PUG1-F1
#
_cell.length_a   1.000
_cell.length_b   1.000
_cell.length_c   1.000
_cell.angle_alpha   90.00
_cell.angle_beta   90.00
_cell.angle_gamma   90.00
#
_symmetry.space_group_name_H-M   'P 1'
#
loop_
_entity.id
_entity.type
_entity.pdbx_description
1 polymer ?
#
loop_
_entity_poly.entity_id
_entity_poly.type
_entity_poly.pdbx_seq_one_letter_code
_entity_poly.pdbx_strand_id
1 'polypeptide(L)'
;MQVLAERLNFKAFRADMDISQQAVQGFPGLLDFLVSGMSKCIQNNIKTMQVDQYSSLVLQSALKLLAGDEEKLLQIIPILIGCTREEILEGDSIKTTKARNILYLMKETAFSHLMEVALEVAPEVLYNEMFTKVFRNSLFELSSHHCGNFVIQALISHAGSQDQMEVIWEELGSKFKDLLKMGKSGVIASLIAASQRLHIYEHKCCEALATAIHSSNESSTCIVPRILFLDSYFYCEDKSNWNWPSGAKMHVMGSLILQGVFRFQNEFIQPFITSITSLNADNILEAAKDSAGARVIEAFLSSDASAKLKRRLIMKLRGHFGELSLQSSGSFTVEKCFTVGNISLREAIVSELLTVQSELWNTKQGPHLMRKLDVDGFAARPDQWRSRQESKQSTFNEFYSTFGSSETKPSKNSSFLSDDSKKTSQPNKIKQMREEIAHLQTSPAPFLSTTGFKRKPNKPEKSSKKFARNSADEDVPKVKKNQSNNIVTDEGTSQSMHKAEKKRHREDVLQKSPKKLKT
;
A
#
# COMPACT_ATOMS: atom_id res chain seq x y z
N MET A 1 5.05 -2.75 -9.05
CA MET A 1 4.91 -1.83 -7.91
C MET A 1 4.37 -2.54 -6.68
N GLN A 2 3.28 -3.31 -6.78
CA GLN A 2 2.68 -4.03 -5.64
C GLN A 2 3.67 -4.96 -4.89
N VAL A 3 4.36 -5.86 -5.59
CA VAL A 3 5.36 -6.76 -4.97
C VAL A 3 6.46 -5.99 -4.22
N LEU A 4 6.86 -4.83 -4.73
CA LEU A 4 7.89 -4.01 -4.09
C LEU A 4 7.35 -3.30 -2.85
N ALA A 5 6.08 -2.85 -2.87
CA ALA A 5 5.43 -2.28 -1.70
C ALA A 5 5.22 -3.32 -0.59
N GLU A 6 4.86 -4.55 -0.96
CA GLU A 6 4.72 -5.69 -0.03
C GLU A 6 6.06 -6.01 0.66
N ARG A 7 7.15 -6.08 -0.11
CA ARG A 7 8.51 -6.28 0.44
C ARG A 7 8.94 -5.21 1.45
N LEU A 8 8.53 -3.97 1.24
CA LEU A 8 8.84 -2.84 2.12
C LEU A 8 7.88 -2.75 3.32
N ASN A 9 6.93 -3.67 3.44
CA ASN A 9 5.91 -3.66 4.47
C ASN A 9 5.13 -2.34 4.55
N PHE A 10 4.98 -1.65 3.40
CA PHE A 10 3.96 -0.61 3.30
C PHE A 10 2.64 -1.33 3.53
N LYS A 11 1.92 -1.03 4.62
CA LYS A 11 0.56 -1.55 4.86
C LYS A 11 -0.16 -1.62 3.53
N ALA A 12 -0.24 -2.81 2.95
CA ALA A 12 -0.96 -3.02 1.73
C ALA A 12 -2.40 -2.81 2.13
N PHE A 13 -3.16 -2.09 1.32
CA PHE A 13 -4.60 -2.29 1.31
C PHE A 13 -4.77 -3.78 1.02
N ARG A 14 -4.90 -4.61 2.06
CA ARG A 14 -5.65 -5.85 1.95
C ARG A 14 -7.05 -5.35 1.64
N ALA A 15 -7.35 -5.19 0.34
CA ALA A 15 -8.61 -5.75 -0.10
C ALA A 15 -8.54 -7.18 0.42
N ASP A 16 -9.43 -7.52 1.34
CA ASP A 16 -9.60 -8.88 1.83
C ASP A 16 -9.54 -9.80 0.62
N MET A 17 -8.35 -10.35 0.39
CA MET A 17 -8.20 -11.56 -0.36
C MET A 17 -8.79 -12.56 0.61
N ASP A 18 -10.11 -12.67 0.48
CA ASP A 18 -10.93 -13.76 0.95
C ASP A 18 -10.42 -15.01 0.22
N ILE A 19 -9.18 -15.40 0.55
CA ILE A 19 -8.67 -16.73 0.30
C ILE A 19 -9.48 -17.53 1.29
N SER A 20 -10.65 -17.99 0.82
CA SER A 20 -11.23 -19.23 1.25
C SER A 20 -10.07 -20.21 1.42
N GLN A 21 -9.58 -20.35 2.65
CA GLN A 21 -8.62 -21.37 3.03
C GLN A 21 -9.40 -22.68 2.97
N GLN A 22 -9.60 -23.19 1.77
CA GLN A 22 -9.61 -24.63 1.59
C GLN A 22 -8.20 -25.07 1.99
N ALA A 23 -8.03 -25.38 3.27
CA ALA A 23 -6.83 -25.96 3.82
C ALA A 23 -6.63 -27.31 3.13
N VAL A 24 -5.96 -27.29 1.98
CA VAL A 24 -5.36 -28.48 1.42
C VAL A 24 -4.40 -28.97 2.49
N GLN A 25 -4.71 -30.13 3.07
CA GLN A 25 -3.90 -30.76 4.10
C GLN A 25 -2.50 -31.00 3.51
N GLY A 26 -1.53 -30.20 3.95
CA GLY A 26 -0.15 -30.31 3.48
C GLY A 26 0.53 -31.58 3.98
N PHE A 27 1.81 -31.72 3.65
CA PHE A 27 2.66 -32.84 4.10
C PHE A 27 3.72 -32.36 5.11
N PRO A 28 3.33 -31.94 6.33
CA PRO A 28 4.26 -31.33 7.28
C PRO A 28 5.40 -32.29 7.68
N GLY A 29 5.14 -33.59 7.78
CA GLY A 29 6.17 -34.59 8.06
C GLY A 29 7.19 -34.76 6.93
N LEU A 30 6.77 -34.63 5.67
CA LEU A 30 7.70 -34.70 4.53
C LEU A 30 8.54 -33.43 4.43
N LEU A 31 7.93 -32.27 4.68
CA LEU A 31 8.64 -31.00 4.78
C LEU A 31 9.67 -31.06 5.91
N ASP A 32 9.28 -31.59 7.07
CA ASP A 32 10.17 -31.76 8.22
C ASP A 32 11.36 -32.68 7.93
N PHE A 33 11.10 -33.82 7.28
CA PHE A 33 12.14 -34.74 6.84
C PHE A 33 13.13 -34.06 5.87
N LEU A 34 12.62 -33.35 4.87
CA LEU A 34 13.45 -32.64 3.88
C LEU A 34 14.30 -31.55 4.55
N VAL A 35 13.67 -30.70 5.36
CA VAL A 35 14.33 -29.60 6.07
C VAL A 35 15.40 -30.14 7.02
N SER A 36 15.11 -31.19 7.78
CA SER A 36 16.07 -31.86 8.66
C SER A 36 17.27 -32.43 7.89
N GLY A 37 17.03 -33.00 6.71
CA GLY A 37 18.09 -33.46 5.81
C GLY A 37 18.97 -32.30 5.32
N MET A 38 18.35 -31.17 4.94
CA MET A 38 19.05 -29.96 4.55
C MET A 38 19.90 -29.39 5.70
N SER A 39 19.35 -29.27 6.91
CA SER A 39 20.05 -28.78 8.10
C SER A 39 21.36 -29.52 8.37
N LYS A 40 21.34 -30.85 8.27
CA LYS A 40 22.55 -31.68 8.42
C LYS A 40 23.59 -31.40 7.33
N CYS A 41 23.14 -31.21 6.09
CA CYS A 41 24.04 -30.88 4.97
C CYS A 41 24.68 -29.49 5.13
N ILE A 42 23.89 -28.50 5.56
CA ILE A 42 24.35 -27.13 5.79
C ILE A 42 25.46 -27.12 6.84
N GLN A 43 25.28 -27.82 7.97
CA GLN A 43 26.29 -27.87 9.04
C GLN A 43 27.68 -28.32 8.52
N ASN A 44 27.72 -29.24 7.56
CA ASN A 44 28.98 -29.77 7.04
C ASN A 44 29.60 -28.90 5.92
N ASN A 45 28.79 -28.14 5.17
CA ASN A 45 29.22 -27.46 3.95
C ASN A 45 28.87 -25.95 3.91
N ILE A 46 28.62 -25.35 5.08
CA ILE A 46 28.07 -24.00 5.23
C ILE A 46 28.78 -22.94 4.36
N LYS A 47 30.12 -22.90 4.40
CA LYS A 47 30.90 -21.85 3.71
C LYS A 47 30.68 -21.86 2.19
N THR A 48 30.49 -23.05 1.62
CA THR A 48 30.23 -23.21 0.19
C THR A 48 28.77 -22.89 -0.14
N MET A 49 27.84 -23.32 0.72
CA MET A 49 26.40 -23.12 0.50
C MET A 49 25.92 -21.69 0.71
N GLN A 50 26.59 -20.90 1.56
CA GLN A 50 26.23 -19.50 1.78
C GLN A 50 26.45 -18.63 0.53
N VAL A 51 27.47 -18.96 -0.28
CA VAL A 51 27.89 -18.15 -1.43
C VAL A 51 27.44 -18.75 -2.77
N ASP A 52 26.98 -20.00 -2.79
CA ASP A 52 26.44 -20.63 -4.00
C ASP A 52 25.00 -20.18 -4.27
N GLN A 53 24.74 -19.81 -5.52
CA GLN A 53 23.46 -19.22 -5.94
C GLN A 53 22.29 -20.20 -5.79
N TYR A 54 22.49 -21.47 -6.15
CA TYR A 54 21.40 -22.44 -6.19
C TYR A 54 21.02 -22.93 -4.79
N SER A 55 22.02 -23.23 -3.96
CA SER A 55 21.80 -23.54 -2.56
C SER A 55 21.13 -22.38 -1.83
N SER A 56 21.55 -21.14 -2.05
CA SER A 56 20.85 -19.97 -1.51
C SER A 56 19.36 -19.93 -1.90
N LEU A 57 19.00 -20.17 -3.16
CA LEU A 57 17.61 -20.19 -3.61
C LEU A 57 16.77 -21.30 -2.94
N VAL A 58 17.36 -22.49 -2.79
CA VAL A 58 16.71 -23.62 -2.11
C VAL A 58 16.50 -23.29 -0.62
N LEU A 59 17.49 -22.68 0.03
CA LEU A 59 17.41 -22.26 1.43
C LEU A 59 16.41 -21.14 1.65
N GLN A 60 16.37 -20.13 0.78
CA GLN A 60 15.35 -19.08 0.79
C GLN A 60 13.93 -19.67 0.72
N SER A 61 13.73 -20.66 -0.15
CA SER A 61 12.43 -21.33 -0.29
C SER A 61 12.07 -22.11 0.96
N ALA A 62 13.02 -22.86 1.53
CA ALA A 62 12.81 -23.59 2.77
C ALA A 62 12.47 -22.65 3.95
N LEU A 63 13.20 -21.55 4.12
CA LEU A 63 12.92 -20.57 5.18
C LEU A 63 11.51 -19.96 5.06
N LYS A 64 11.06 -19.64 3.84
CA LYS A 64 9.69 -19.14 3.61
C LYS A 64 8.60 -20.16 3.95
N LEU A 65 8.83 -21.43 3.63
CA LEU A 65 7.91 -22.51 3.98
C LEU A 65 7.84 -22.78 5.50
N LEU A 66 8.88 -22.37 6.23
CA LEU A 66 8.97 -22.48 7.69
C LEU A 66 8.49 -21.23 8.42
N ALA A 67 7.97 -20.22 7.71
CA ALA A 67 7.46 -19.00 8.35
C ALA A 67 6.40 -19.35 9.40
N GLY A 68 6.65 -18.95 10.66
CA GLY A 68 5.81 -19.25 11.82
C GLY A 68 6.20 -20.51 12.63
N ASP A 69 7.13 -21.34 12.14
CA ASP A 69 7.70 -22.48 12.89
C ASP A 69 8.97 -22.03 13.63
N GLU A 70 8.80 -21.39 14.79
CA GLU A 70 9.90 -20.75 15.54
C GLU A 70 11.03 -21.73 15.90
N GLU A 71 10.69 -22.95 16.31
CA GLU A 71 11.68 -23.96 16.73
C GLU A 71 12.64 -24.33 15.60
N LYS A 72 12.12 -24.53 14.38
CA LYS A 72 12.98 -24.86 13.23
C LYS A 72 13.77 -23.66 12.75
N LEU A 73 13.18 -22.46 12.81
CA LEU A 73 13.87 -21.24 12.44
C LEU A 73 15.03 -20.92 13.41
N LEU A 74 14.83 -21.14 14.71
CA LEU A 74 15.87 -21.08 15.74
C LEU A 74 16.94 -22.16 15.60
N GLN A 75 16.68 -23.24 14.86
CA GLN A 75 17.69 -24.23 14.54
C GLN A 75 18.49 -23.86 13.29
N ILE A 76 17.81 -23.47 12.21
CA ILE A 76 18.42 -23.35 10.88
C ILE A 76 19.16 -22.02 10.71
N ILE A 77 18.54 -20.90 11.09
CA ILE A 77 19.12 -19.58 10.84
C ILE A 77 20.43 -19.39 11.61
N PRO A 78 20.58 -19.81 12.88
CA PRO A 78 21.87 -19.74 13.57
C PRO A 78 22.96 -20.52 12.83
N ILE A 79 22.64 -21.72 12.34
CA ILE A 79 23.58 -22.50 11.50
C ILE A 79 23.97 -21.65 10.30
N LEU A 80 23.02 -21.04 9.57
CA LEU A 80 23.30 -20.21 8.40
C LEU A 80 24.16 -18.98 8.66
N ILE A 81 24.27 -18.48 9.89
CA ILE A 81 25.15 -17.36 10.25
C ILE A 81 26.44 -17.83 10.94
N GLY A 82 26.65 -19.15 11.06
CA GLY A 82 27.84 -19.73 11.71
C GLY A 82 27.80 -19.67 13.24
N CYS A 83 26.59 -19.63 13.81
CA CYS A 83 26.31 -19.62 15.24
C CYS A 83 25.59 -20.89 15.67
N THR A 84 25.64 -21.23 16.97
CA THR A 84 24.79 -22.29 17.54
C THR A 84 23.50 -21.72 18.12
N ARG A 85 22.54 -22.59 18.44
CA ARG A 85 21.27 -22.16 19.06
C ARG A 85 21.52 -21.64 20.48
N GLU A 86 22.37 -22.32 21.23
CA GLU A 86 22.74 -21.98 22.61
C GLU A 86 23.44 -20.63 22.63
N GLU A 87 24.33 -20.40 21.67
CA GLU A 87 24.97 -19.12 21.44
C GLU A 87 23.89 -17.99 21.36
N ILE A 88 22.86 -18.13 20.53
CA ILE A 88 21.82 -17.09 20.38
C ILE A 88 20.98 -16.90 21.66
N LEU A 89 20.67 -17.99 22.37
CA LEU A 89 19.81 -17.94 23.56
C LEU A 89 20.53 -17.37 24.79
N GLU A 90 21.85 -17.53 24.89
CA GLU A 90 22.67 -17.00 25.98
C GLU A 90 22.97 -15.49 25.84
N GLY A 91 22.72 -14.88 24.66
CA GLY A 91 22.86 -13.43 24.41
C GLY A 91 24.30 -12.88 24.37
N ASP A 92 25.31 -13.76 24.42
CA ASP A 92 26.73 -13.38 24.64
C ASP A 92 27.70 -13.87 23.54
N SER A 93 27.20 -14.33 22.40
CA SER A 93 27.95 -15.34 21.63
C SER A 93 28.33 -15.01 20.19
N ILE A 94 27.74 -13.98 19.55
CA ILE A 94 28.28 -13.51 18.27
C ILE A 94 29.54 -12.68 18.55
N LYS A 95 30.66 -13.38 18.72
CA LYS A 95 31.99 -12.77 18.87
C LYS A 95 32.23 -11.78 17.73
N THR A 96 32.91 -10.67 18.01
CA THR A 96 33.18 -9.60 17.04
C THR A 96 33.83 -10.11 15.74
N THR A 97 34.65 -11.15 15.81
CA THR A 97 35.25 -11.80 14.63
C THR A 97 34.22 -12.51 13.76
N LYS A 98 33.23 -13.21 14.34
CA LYS A 98 32.13 -13.82 13.59
C LYS A 98 31.25 -12.74 12.96
N ALA A 99 30.88 -11.71 13.71
CA ALA A 99 30.08 -10.59 13.21
C ALA A 99 30.70 -9.95 11.96
N ARG A 100 32.02 -9.69 11.98
CA ARG A 100 32.76 -9.16 10.82
C ARG A 100 32.71 -10.09 9.60
N ASN A 101 32.83 -11.40 9.81
CA ASN A 101 32.73 -12.36 8.71
C ASN A 101 31.33 -12.37 8.11
N ILE A 102 30.28 -12.31 8.94
CA ILE A 102 28.89 -12.23 8.48
C ILE A 102 28.66 -10.94 7.68
N LEU A 103 29.18 -9.80 8.17
CA LEU A 103 29.11 -8.52 7.45
C LEU A 103 29.78 -8.57 6.07
N TYR A 104 30.91 -9.28 5.94
CA TYR A 104 31.54 -9.52 4.65
C TYR A 104 30.64 -10.37 3.74
N LEU A 105 30.06 -11.45 4.26
CA LEU A 105 29.14 -12.30 3.48
C LEU A 105 27.88 -11.54 3.03
N MET A 106 27.38 -10.55 3.80
CA MET A 106 26.24 -9.72 3.39
C MET A 106 26.50 -8.88 2.13
N LYS A 107 27.75 -8.79 1.69
CA LYS A 107 28.15 -8.16 0.43
C LYS A 107 28.18 -9.14 -0.74
N GLU A 108 28.11 -10.45 -0.47
CA GLU A 108 27.96 -11.50 -1.49
C GLU A 108 26.50 -11.61 -1.95
N THR A 109 26.30 -11.81 -3.26
CA THR A 109 24.95 -11.77 -3.86
C THR A 109 24.05 -12.91 -3.35
N ALA A 110 24.57 -14.14 -3.30
CA ALA A 110 23.80 -15.29 -2.86
C ALA A 110 23.41 -15.17 -1.39
N PHE A 111 24.36 -14.77 -0.54
CA PHE A 111 24.12 -14.67 0.90
C PHE A 111 23.24 -13.47 1.26
N SER A 112 23.37 -12.32 0.56
CA SER A 112 22.50 -11.17 0.80
C SER A 112 21.03 -11.52 0.58
N HIS A 113 20.71 -12.24 -0.51
CA HIS A 113 19.34 -12.68 -0.77
C HIS A 113 18.83 -13.71 0.25
N LEU A 114 19.70 -14.61 0.71
CA LEU A 114 19.35 -15.52 1.79
C LEU A 114 19.04 -14.77 3.09
N MET A 115 19.83 -13.74 3.40
CA MET A 115 19.68 -12.93 4.60
C MET A 115 18.44 -12.05 4.57
N GLU A 116 18.04 -11.53 3.40
CA GLU A 116 16.75 -10.83 3.25
C GLU A 116 15.58 -11.70 3.75
N VAL A 117 15.55 -12.97 3.31
CA VAL A 117 14.51 -13.92 3.72
C VAL A 117 14.65 -14.35 5.16
N ALA A 118 15.88 -14.59 5.64
CA ALA A 118 16.09 -14.96 7.03
C ALA A 118 15.61 -13.86 7.99
N LEU A 119 15.78 -12.58 7.68
CA LEU A 119 15.23 -11.47 8.47
C LEU A 119 13.70 -11.39 8.41
N GLU A 120 13.10 -11.73 7.26
CA GLU A 120 11.64 -11.75 7.08
C GLU A 120 10.96 -12.78 7.98
N VAL A 121 11.58 -13.94 8.19
CA VAL A 121 11.00 -15.04 8.97
C VAL A 121 11.60 -15.22 10.36
N ALA A 122 12.64 -14.47 10.74
CA ALA A 122 13.34 -14.67 12.01
C ALA A 122 12.41 -14.46 13.23
N PRO A 123 12.41 -15.40 14.20
CA PRO A 123 11.79 -15.16 15.51
C PRO A 123 12.40 -13.94 16.20
N GLU A 124 11.62 -13.26 17.05
CA GLU A 124 12.00 -11.97 17.63
C GLU A 124 13.34 -12.02 18.38
N VAL A 125 13.57 -13.07 19.18
CA VAL A 125 14.82 -13.27 19.93
C VAL A 125 16.04 -13.29 18.99
N LEU A 126 15.92 -14.02 17.88
CA LEU A 126 16.98 -14.13 16.90
C LEU A 126 17.18 -12.82 16.13
N TYR A 127 16.08 -12.17 15.70
CA TYR A 127 16.14 -10.88 15.04
C TYR A 127 16.88 -9.84 15.91
N ASN A 128 16.55 -9.78 17.21
CA ASN A 128 17.16 -8.86 18.16
C ASN A 128 18.66 -9.09 18.34
N GLU A 129 19.08 -10.35 18.43
CA GLU A 129 20.49 -10.70 18.57
C GLU A 129 21.28 -10.34 17.30
N MET A 130 20.73 -10.65 16.13
CA MET A 130 21.32 -10.27 14.85
C MET A 130 21.42 -8.74 14.70
N PHE A 131 20.34 -8.02 15.02
CA PHE A 131 20.30 -6.57 14.99
C PHE A 131 21.41 -5.95 15.85
N THR A 132 21.53 -6.42 17.10
CA THR A 132 22.44 -5.83 18.09
C THR A 132 23.91 -6.17 17.84
N LYS A 133 24.22 -7.42 17.46
CA LYS A 133 25.62 -7.88 17.37
C LYS A 133 26.19 -7.83 15.95
N VAL A 134 25.35 -7.89 14.92
CA VAL A 134 25.80 -7.92 13.52
C VAL A 134 25.58 -6.58 12.84
N PHE A 135 24.36 -6.04 12.89
CA PHE A 135 23.98 -4.88 12.07
C PHE A 135 24.32 -3.52 12.69
N ARG A 136 24.20 -3.38 14.01
CA ARG A 136 24.49 -2.14 14.73
C ARG A 136 25.93 -1.66 14.46
N ASN A 137 26.07 -0.37 14.20
CA ASN A 137 27.28 0.34 13.78
C ASN A 137 27.75 0.03 12.35
N SER A 138 26.94 -0.64 11.53
CA SER A 138 27.27 -0.99 10.14
C SER A 138 26.11 -0.73 9.17
N LEU A 139 25.05 -0.05 9.62
CA LEU A 139 23.84 0.14 8.80
C LEU A 139 24.13 1.00 7.58
N PHE A 140 24.88 2.09 7.74
CA PHE A 140 25.21 2.97 6.61
C PHE A 140 26.16 2.30 5.60
N GLU A 141 27.15 1.55 6.09
CA GLU A 141 28.09 0.81 5.25
C GLU A 141 27.35 -0.21 4.37
N LEU A 142 26.46 -1.02 4.97
CA LEU A 142 25.67 -2.00 4.24
C LEU A 142 24.64 -1.34 3.32
N SER A 143 23.98 -0.27 3.76
CA SER A 143 23.03 0.49 2.95
C SER A 143 23.65 1.07 1.68
N SER A 144 24.94 1.37 1.73
CA SER A 144 25.71 1.91 0.61
C SER A 144 26.10 0.83 -0.42
N HIS A 145 26.12 -0.44 -0.02
CA HIS A 145 26.58 -1.56 -0.84
C HIS A 145 25.52 -2.02 -1.87
N HIS A 146 25.93 -2.53 -3.04
CA HIS A 146 24.98 -2.97 -4.08
C HIS A 146 24.16 -4.22 -3.69
N CYS A 147 24.70 -5.12 -2.87
CA CYS A 147 23.98 -6.25 -2.27
C CYS A 147 23.41 -5.92 -0.88
N GLY A 148 24.26 -5.54 0.08
CA GLY A 148 23.89 -5.29 1.47
C GLY A 148 22.71 -4.32 1.69
N ASN A 149 22.47 -3.36 0.78
CA ASN A 149 21.35 -2.43 0.93
C ASN A 149 19.99 -3.15 0.97
N PHE A 150 19.83 -4.27 0.27
CA PHE A 150 18.59 -5.03 0.29
C PHE A 150 18.38 -5.75 1.62
N VAL A 151 19.47 -6.24 2.24
CA VAL A 151 19.45 -6.79 3.60
C VAL A 151 18.99 -5.72 4.60
N ILE A 152 19.49 -4.48 4.46
CA ILE A 152 19.05 -3.38 5.33
C ILE A 152 17.58 -3.00 5.09
N GLN A 153 17.09 -3.06 3.85
CA GLN A 153 15.66 -2.88 3.57
C GLN A 153 14.81 -3.94 4.28
N ALA A 154 15.21 -5.22 4.21
CA ALA A 154 14.55 -6.30 4.92
C ALA A 154 14.61 -6.11 6.44
N LEU A 155 15.76 -5.69 6.99
CA LEU A 155 15.93 -5.38 8.41
C LEU A 155 14.95 -4.30 8.85
N ILE A 156 14.98 -3.13 8.22
CA ILE A 156 14.11 -2.00 8.57
C ILE A 156 12.62 -2.39 8.45
N SER A 157 12.26 -3.15 7.42
CA SER A 157 10.86 -3.57 7.19
C SER A 157 10.30 -4.45 8.29
N HIS A 158 11.16 -5.19 9.01
CA HIS A 158 10.80 -6.11 10.10
C HIS A 158 11.17 -5.59 11.49
N ALA A 159 11.72 -4.38 11.61
CA ALA A 159 11.96 -3.74 12.90
C ALA A 159 10.64 -3.61 13.70
N GLY A 160 10.62 -4.11 14.93
CA GLY A 160 9.42 -4.23 15.75
C GLY A 160 9.34 -3.24 16.91
N SER A 161 10.46 -2.65 17.34
CA SER A 161 10.53 -1.85 18.56
C SER A 161 11.02 -0.41 18.35
N GLN A 162 10.72 0.45 19.32
CA GLN A 162 11.21 1.83 19.34
C GLN A 162 12.74 1.90 19.44
N ASP A 163 13.35 1.08 20.28
CA ASP A 163 14.81 1.06 20.47
C ASP A 163 15.55 0.71 19.18
N GLN A 164 15.01 -0.24 18.40
CA GLN A 164 15.56 -0.57 17.08
C GLN A 164 15.45 0.62 16.12
N MET A 165 14.30 1.29 16.10
CA MET A 165 14.10 2.47 15.27
C MET A 165 15.03 3.62 15.66
N GLU A 166 15.33 3.80 16.95
CA GLU A 166 16.27 4.80 17.44
C GLU A 166 17.67 4.56 16.88
N VAL A 167 18.20 3.33 17.00
CA VAL A 167 19.51 2.95 16.44
C VAL A 167 19.54 3.12 14.92
N ILE A 168 18.49 2.68 14.22
CA ILE A 168 18.39 2.87 12.75
C ILE A 168 18.43 4.36 12.41
N TRP A 169 17.71 5.20 13.17
CA TRP A 169 17.64 6.63 12.93
C TRP A 169 18.97 7.33 13.19
N GLU A 170 19.69 6.98 14.25
CA GLU A 170 21.02 7.51 14.57
C GLU A 170 22.03 7.30 13.43
N GLU A 171 22.04 6.10 12.83
CA GLU A 171 22.99 5.77 11.76
C GLU A 171 22.56 6.28 10.37
N LEU A 172 21.26 6.25 10.05
CA LEU A 172 20.76 6.49 8.69
C LEU A 172 20.05 7.83 8.51
N GLY A 173 19.49 8.44 9.56
CA GLY A 173 18.63 9.63 9.46
C GLY A 173 19.34 10.82 8.81
N SER A 174 20.62 11.02 9.10
CA SER A 174 21.44 12.09 8.50
C SER A 174 21.96 11.77 7.10
N LYS A 175 21.75 10.54 6.61
CA LYS A 175 22.38 9.99 5.39
C LYS A 175 21.45 9.92 4.18
N PHE A 176 20.23 10.45 4.27
CA PHE A 176 19.24 10.40 3.17
C PHE A 176 19.81 10.94 1.86
N LYS A 177 20.48 12.11 1.90
CA LYS A 177 21.07 12.72 0.70
C LYS A 177 22.14 11.83 0.05
N ASP A 178 22.96 11.18 0.86
CA ASP A 178 24.02 10.29 0.37
C ASP A 178 23.42 9.03 -0.24
N LEU A 179 22.45 8.40 0.44
CA LEU A 179 21.75 7.22 -0.06
C LEU A 179 21.03 7.49 -1.38
N LEU A 180 20.37 8.64 -1.53
CA LEU A 180 19.71 9.02 -2.78
C LEU A 180 20.71 9.21 -3.93
N LYS A 181 21.84 9.89 -3.69
CA LYS A 181 22.92 10.03 -4.68
C LYS A 181 23.50 8.68 -5.11
N MET A 182 23.55 7.71 -4.20
CA MET A 182 24.04 6.35 -4.47
C MET A 182 22.98 5.43 -5.10
N GLY A 183 21.77 5.93 -5.40
CA GLY A 183 20.67 5.15 -5.95
C GLY A 183 20.04 4.17 -4.96
N LYS A 184 20.22 4.39 -3.65
CA LYS A 184 19.75 3.51 -2.55
C LYS A 184 18.42 3.98 -1.96
N SER A 185 17.52 4.43 -2.82
CA SER A 185 16.20 4.97 -2.45
C SER A 185 15.30 3.94 -1.73
N GLY A 186 15.51 2.64 -1.95
CA GLY A 186 14.76 1.59 -1.25
C GLY A 186 14.97 1.56 0.27
N VAL A 187 16.17 1.93 0.75
CA VAL A 187 16.46 2.05 2.18
C VAL A 187 15.59 3.15 2.81
N ILE A 188 15.46 4.28 2.12
CA ILE A 188 14.62 5.40 2.56
C ILE A 188 13.14 5.02 2.52
N ALA A 189 12.71 4.32 1.48
CA ALA A 189 11.33 3.81 1.39
C ALA A 189 10.99 2.86 2.55
N SER A 190 11.92 1.97 2.91
CA SER A 190 11.77 1.06 4.06
C SER A 190 11.66 1.84 5.37
N LEU A 191 12.50 2.87 5.55
CA LEU A 191 12.49 3.67 6.78
C LEU A 191 11.20 4.49 6.94
N ILE A 192 10.68 5.04 5.84
CA ILE A 192 9.38 5.72 5.81
C ILE A 192 8.25 4.73 6.14
N ALA A 193 8.27 3.53 5.56
CA ALA A 193 7.27 2.51 5.84
C ALA A 193 7.31 2.04 7.31
N ALA A 194 8.50 1.78 7.86
CA ALA A 194 8.69 1.39 9.25
C ALA A 194 8.27 2.50 10.23
N SER A 195 8.66 3.74 9.93
CA SER A 195 8.22 4.94 10.66
C SER A 195 6.69 5.04 10.73
N GLN A 196 6.00 4.80 9.61
CA GLN A 196 4.55 4.78 9.55
C GLN A 196 3.93 3.61 10.31
N ARG A 197 4.53 2.42 10.22
CA ARG A 197 4.01 1.21 10.89
C ARG A 197 4.10 1.32 12.41
N LEU A 198 5.18 1.92 12.91
CA LEU A 198 5.48 2.05 14.34
C LEU A 198 5.03 3.39 14.94
N HIS A 199 4.65 4.38 14.11
CA HIS A 199 4.36 5.76 14.52
C HIS A 199 5.53 6.46 15.22
N ILE A 200 6.74 6.26 14.69
CA ILE A 200 8.00 6.78 15.25
C ILE A 200 8.75 7.56 14.18
N TYR A 201 9.29 8.73 14.54
CA TYR A 201 10.08 9.61 13.65
C TYR A 201 9.39 10.05 12.34
N GLU A 202 8.06 10.02 12.24
CA GLU A 202 7.31 10.39 11.01
C GLU A 202 7.69 11.81 10.53
N HIS A 203 7.66 12.79 11.43
CA HIS A 203 8.08 14.16 11.15
C HIS A 203 9.55 14.23 10.71
N LYS A 204 10.45 13.57 11.45
CA LYS A 204 11.89 13.61 11.16
C LYS A 204 12.21 12.98 9.81
N CYS A 205 11.53 11.89 9.44
CA CYS A 205 11.67 11.26 8.12
C CYS A 205 11.26 12.22 7.00
N CYS A 206 10.14 12.93 7.17
CA CYS A 206 9.67 13.91 6.19
C CYS A 206 10.66 15.06 6.03
N GLU A 207 11.16 15.60 7.15
CA GLU A 207 12.14 16.68 7.18
C GLU A 207 13.48 16.28 6.54
N ALA A 208 14.00 15.10 6.90
CA ALA A 208 15.24 14.57 6.33
C ALA A 208 15.11 14.32 4.82
N LEU A 209 13.99 13.76 4.36
CA LEU A 209 13.71 13.56 2.94
C LEU A 209 13.61 14.88 2.19
N ALA A 210 12.88 15.86 2.75
CA ALA A 210 12.76 17.17 2.16
C ALA A 210 14.16 17.81 2.02
N THR A 211 14.93 17.90 3.10
CA THR A 211 16.29 18.46 3.13
C THR A 211 17.26 17.75 2.18
N ALA A 212 17.06 16.47 1.92
CA ALA A 212 17.87 15.71 0.97
C ALA A 212 17.60 16.07 -0.50
N ILE A 213 16.40 16.54 -0.82
CA ILE A 213 15.91 16.83 -2.18
C ILE A 213 15.94 18.32 -2.53
N HIS A 214 15.66 19.19 -1.55
CA HIS A 214 15.63 20.64 -1.74
C HIS A 214 16.66 21.32 -0.84
N SER A 215 17.23 22.41 -1.34
CA SER A 215 18.10 23.28 -0.52
C SER A 215 17.24 24.25 0.30
N SER A 216 17.78 24.79 1.39
CA SER A 216 17.05 25.73 2.28
C SER A 216 16.56 27.01 1.58
N ASN A 217 17.20 27.38 0.46
CA ASN A 217 16.90 28.61 -0.27
C ASN A 217 15.95 28.38 -1.46
N GLU A 218 15.57 27.14 -1.74
CA GLU A 218 14.70 26.78 -2.85
C GLU A 218 13.25 26.68 -2.40
N SER A 219 12.32 27.01 -3.29
CA SER A 219 10.89 26.78 -3.07
C SER A 219 10.61 25.29 -2.87
N SER A 220 9.76 24.93 -1.90
CA SER A 220 9.31 23.55 -1.70
C SER A 220 8.56 22.97 -2.90
N THR A 221 8.20 23.81 -3.88
CA THR A 221 7.52 23.41 -5.11
C THR A 221 8.26 22.34 -5.92
N CYS A 222 9.60 22.25 -5.81
CA CYS A 222 10.41 21.30 -6.56
C CYS A 222 10.47 19.87 -5.97
N ILE A 223 10.02 19.66 -4.73
CA ILE A 223 10.23 18.39 -3.99
C ILE A 223 9.59 17.19 -4.69
N VAL A 224 8.28 17.25 -4.97
CA VAL A 224 7.54 16.17 -5.62
C VAL A 224 8.05 15.90 -7.04
N PRO A 225 8.24 16.91 -7.93
CA PRO A 225 8.88 16.69 -9.23
C PRO A 225 10.21 15.95 -9.15
N ARG A 226 11.10 16.37 -8.26
CA ARG A 226 12.44 15.77 -8.11
C ARG A 226 12.37 14.33 -7.60
N ILE A 227 11.41 14.01 -6.72
CA ILE A 227 11.22 12.63 -6.25
C ILE A 227 10.58 11.74 -7.33
N LEU A 228 9.61 12.26 -8.10
CA LEU A 228 9.01 11.55 -9.23
C LEU A 228 10.05 11.20 -10.30
N PHE A 229 11.10 12.00 -10.44
CA PHE A 229 12.19 11.80 -11.40
C PHE A 229 13.55 11.74 -10.71
N LEU A 230 13.63 10.91 -9.66
CA LEU A 230 14.78 10.82 -8.77
C LEU A 230 16.12 10.67 -9.51
N ASP A 231 16.21 9.68 -10.40
CA ASP A 231 17.43 9.41 -11.17
C ASP A 231 17.78 10.60 -12.09
N SER A 232 16.79 11.14 -12.81
CA SER A 232 17.00 12.30 -13.68
C SER A 232 17.55 13.50 -12.90
N TYR A 233 17.03 13.76 -11.71
CA TYR A 233 17.48 14.86 -10.86
C TYR A 233 18.89 14.63 -10.30
N PHE A 234 19.16 13.45 -9.72
CA PHE A 234 20.45 13.19 -9.07
C PHE A 234 21.61 13.04 -10.07
N TYR A 235 21.35 12.49 -11.26
CA TYR A 235 22.33 12.35 -12.35
C TYR A 235 22.46 13.61 -13.22
N CYS A 236 21.60 14.63 -13.04
CA CYS A 236 21.76 15.91 -13.72
C CYS A 236 23.00 16.66 -13.22
N GLU A 237 23.81 17.14 -14.16
CA GLU A 237 24.99 17.98 -13.91
C GLU A 237 24.59 19.35 -13.36
N ASP A 238 23.62 20.01 -13.99
CA ASP A 238 23.10 21.32 -13.60
C ASP A 238 21.75 21.19 -12.85
N LYS A 239 21.85 20.96 -11.55
CA LYS A 239 20.67 20.83 -10.68
C LYS A 239 19.84 22.11 -10.55
N SER A 240 20.45 23.28 -10.77
CA SER A 240 19.76 24.58 -10.72
C SER A 240 18.77 24.75 -11.87
N ASN A 241 19.12 24.24 -13.06
CA ASN A 241 18.30 24.32 -14.26
C ASN A 241 17.53 23.04 -14.56
N TRP A 242 17.52 22.07 -13.63
CA TRP A 242 16.75 20.85 -13.78
C TRP A 242 15.25 21.16 -13.87
N ASN A 243 14.61 20.63 -14.91
CA ASN A 243 13.19 20.80 -15.18
C ASN A 243 12.50 19.44 -15.35
N TRP A 244 11.18 19.49 -15.47
CA TRP A 244 10.36 18.30 -15.67
C TRP A 244 10.70 17.62 -17.01
N PRO A 245 11.17 16.36 -17.01
CA PRO A 245 11.55 15.66 -18.25
C PRO A 245 10.31 15.08 -18.94
N SER A 246 9.69 15.85 -19.83
CA SER A 246 8.44 15.47 -20.51
C SER A 246 8.57 14.15 -21.29
N GLY A 247 7.61 13.25 -21.09
CA GLY A 247 7.53 11.93 -21.70
C GLY A 247 8.43 10.87 -21.04
N ALA A 248 9.20 11.23 -20.00
CA ALA A 248 10.00 10.27 -19.27
C ALA A 248 9.15 9.45 -18.29
N LYS A 249 9.52 8.19 -18.08
CA LYS A 249 8.87 7.34 -17.09
C LYS A 249 9.22 7.79 -15.67
N MET A 250 8.23 7.85 -14.78
CA MET A 250 8.48 8.23 -13.40
C MET A 250 9.16 7.12 -12.61
N HIS A 251 10.00 7.51 -11.65
CA HIS A 251 10.81 6.63 -10.84
C HIS A 251 9.94 5.85 -9.84
N VAL A 252 9.93 4.51 -9.97
CA VAL A 252 9.04 3.61 -9.21
C VAL A 252 9.25 3.74 -7.69
N MET A 253 10.51 3.76 -7.22
CA MET A 253 10.78 3.88 -5.79
C MET A 253 10.47 5.28 -5.26
N GLY A 254 10.68 6.31 -6.09
CA GLY A 254 10.29 7.69 -5.77
C GLY A 254 8.79 7.82 -5.56
N SER A 255 8.00 7.18 -6.43
CA SER A 255 6.55 7.08 -6.26
C SER A 255 6.16 6.36 -4.97
N LEU A 256 6.80 5.23 -4.62
CA LEU A 256 6.52 4.52 -3.36
C LEU A 256 6.85 5.37 -2.13
N ILE A 257 7.96 6.10 -2.16
CA ILE A 257 8.33 7.07 -1.12
C ILE A 257 7.21 8.11 -0.95
N LEU A 258 6.76 8.74 -2.04
CA LEU A 258 5.69 9.74 -1.99
C LEU A 258 4.36 9.14 -1.52
N GLN A 259 4.02 7.93 -1.94
CA GLN A 259 2.84 7.21 -1.45
C GLN A 259 2.90 7.00 0.06
N GLY A 260 4.08 6.64 0.61
CA GLY A 260 4.32 6.56 2.05
C GLY A 260 4.15 7.90 2.76
N VAL A 261 4.79 8.94 2.22
CA VAL A 261 4.73 10.30 2.78
C VAL A 261 3.30 10.81 2.86
N PHE A 262 2.48 10.66 1.81
CA PHE A 262 1.10 11.13 1.81
C PHE A 262 0.16 10.38 2.79
N ARG A 263 0.65 9.34 3.47
CA ARG A 263 -0.09 8.66 4.54
C ARG A 263 0.26 9.17 5.94
N PHE A 264 1.25 10.04 6.10
CA PHE A 264 1.55 10.68 7.38
C PHE A 264 0.56 11.82 7.69
N GLN A 265 0.59 12.27 8.94
CA GLN A 265 -0.20 13.41 9.40
C GLN A 265 0.14 14.68 8.60
N ASN A 266 -0.89 15.46 8.30
CA ASN A 266 -0.81 16.64 7.45
C ASN A 266 0.24 17.65 7.93
N GLU A 267 0.40 17.81 9.24
CA GLU A 267 1.35 18.69 9.90
C GLU A 267 2.80 18.42 9.45
N PHE A 268 3.14 17.17 9.16
CA PHE A 268 4.49 16.75 8.83
C PHE A 268 4.83 16.86 7.34
N ILE A 269 3.80 16.95 6.49
CA ILE A 269 3.95 16.80 5.02
C ILE A 269 3.59 18.06 4.23
N GLN A 270 3.51 19.22 4.90
CA GLN A 270 3.21 20.50 4.25
C GLN A 270 4.10 20.82 3.03
N PRO A 271 5.43 20.57 3.04
CA PRO A 271 6.27 20.80 1.87
C PRO A 271 5.83 19.97 0.65
N PHE A 272 5.46 18.71 0.85
CA PHE A 272 5.02 17.80 -0.21
C PHE A 272 3.64 18.16 -0.76
N ILE A 273 2.72 18.56 0.12
CA ILE A 273 1.38 19.05 -0.27
C ILE A 273 1.51 20.34 -1.10
N THR A 274 2.36 21.27 -0.65
CA THR A 274 2.63 22.50 -1.40
C THR A 274 3.19 22.18 -2.77
N SER A 275 4.13 21.25 -2.85
CA SER A 275 4.74 20.83 -4.11
C SER A 275 3.74 20.21 -5.09
N ILE A 276 3.00 19.17 -4.68
CA ILE A 276 2.07 18.48 -5.59
C ILE A 276 0.93 19.39 -6.05
N THR A 277 0.45 20.28 -5.18
CA THR A 277 -0.64 21.22 -5.54
C THR A 277 -0.17 22.40 -6.40
N SER A 278 1.14 22.61 -6.53
CA SER A 278 1.74 23.67 -7.37
C SER A 278 2.11 23.21 -8.78
N LEU A 279 2.14 21.91 -9.05
CA LEU A 279 2.33 21.37 -10.41
C LEU A 279 1.32 21.97 -11.39
N ASN A 280 1.74 22.33 -12.61
CA ASN A 280 0.81 22.82 -13.64
C ASN A 280 -0.14 21.70 -14.13
N ALA A 281 -1.11 22.04 -14.99
CA ALA A 281 -2.08 21.06 -15.48
C ALA A 281 -1.41 19.94 -16.31
N ASP A 282 -0.46 20.30 -17.17
CA ASP A 282 0.24 19.35 -18.05
C ASP A 282 1.03 18.31 -17.24
N ASN A 283 1.79 18.72 -16.22
CA ASN A 283 2.57 17.80 -15.39
C ASN A 283 1.67 16.90 -14.53
N ILE A 284 0.52 17.41 -14.06
CA ILE A 284 -0.47 16.60 -13.34
C ILE A 284 -1.12 15.58 -14.27
N LEU A 285 -1.43 15.96 -15.50
CA LEU A 285 -1.96 15.05 -16.52
C LEU A 285 -0.93 13.96 -16.87
N GLU A 286 0.33 14.34 -17.08
CA GLU A 286 1.40 13.39 -17.36
C GLU A 286 1.61 12.42 -16.19
N ALA A 287 1.59 12.91 -14.95
CA ALA A 287 1.60 12.08 -13.76
C ALA A 287 0.40 11.13 -13.68
N ALA A 288 -0.80 11.58 -14.03
CA ALA A 288 -2.00 10.72 -14.02
C ALA A 288 -1.97 9.63 -15.11
N LYS A 289 -1.27 9.87 -16.22
CA LYS A 289 -1.05 8.87 -17.29
C LYS A 289 0.04 7.85 -16.93
N ASP A 290 1.07 8.27 -16.18
CA ASP A 290 2.12 7.36 -15.73
C ASP A 290 1.64 6.42 -14.60
N SER A 291 1.97 5.13 -14.71
CA SER A 291 1.54 4.12 -13.73
C SER A 291 2.04 4.35 -12.30
N ALA A 292 3.19 5.02 -12.13
CA ALA A 292 3.76 5.37 -10.84
C ALA A 292 3.27 6.75 -10.38
N GLY A 293 3.16 7.72 -11.28
CA GLY A 293 2.58 9.04 -10.99
C GLY A 293 1.12 8.96 -10.53
N ALA A 294 0.30 8.12 -11.17
CA ALA A 294 -1.10 7.90 -10.83
C ALA A 294 -1.27 7.50 -9.36
N ARG A 295 -0.42 6.59 -8.86
CA ARG A 295 -0.44 6.15 -7.46
C ARG A 295 -0.06 7.25 -6.47
N VAL A 296 0.80 8.19 -6.86
CA VAL A 296 1.12 9.37 -6.05
C VAL A 296 -0.09 10.29 -5.95
N ILE A 297 -0.79 10.53 -7.06
CA ILE A 297 -2.03 11.30 -7.07
C ILE A 297 -3.10 10.63 -6.20
N GLU A 298 -3.31 9.32 -6.36
CA GLU A 298 -4.24 8.55 -5.54
C GLU A 298 -3.90 8.62 -4.03
N ALA A 299 -2.63 8.54 -3.68
CA ALA A 299 -2.16 8.66 -2.30
C ALA A 299 -2.44 10.05 -1.72
N PHE A 300 -2.13 11.11 -2.48
CA PHE A 300 -2.48 12.48 -2.08
C PHE A 300 -4.00 12.67 -1.92
N LEU A 301 -4.82 12.16 -2.84
CA LEU A 301 -6.28 12.23 -2.75
C LEU A 301 -6.83 11.45 -1.55
N SER A 302 -6.11 10.42 -1.10
CA SER A 302 -6.43 9.64 0.11
C SER A 302 -5.94 10.29 1.41
N SER A 303 -4.93 11.17 1.34
CA SER A 303 -4.33 11.82 2.52
C SER A 303 -5.31 12.71 3.31
N ASP A 304 -4.89 13.15 4.49
CA ASP A 304 -5.66 14.09 5.32
C ASP A 304 -5.60 15.55 4.82
N ALA A 305 -5.04 15.79 3.63
CA ALA A 305 -4.98 17.11 3.03
C ALA A 305 -6.39 17.73 2.88
N SER A 306 -6.47 19.06 3.00
CA SER A 306 -7.75 19.75 2.96
C SER A 306 -8.52 19.51 1.65
N ALA A 307 -9.84 19.46 1.76
CA ALA A 307 -10.76 19.32 0.64
C ALA A 307 -10.45 20.32 -0.50
N LYS A 308 -10.20 21.58 -0.14
CA LYS A 308 -9.83 22.65 -1.08
C LYS A 308 -8.60 22.31 -1.93
N LEU A 309 -7.57 21.71 -1.33
CA LEU A 309 -6.33 21.36 -2.01
C LEU A 309 -6.52 20.14 -2.93
N LYS A 310 -7.24 19.12 -2.48
CA LYS A 310 -7.62 17.98 -3.31
C LYS A 310 -8.43 18.44 -4.54
N ARG A 311 -9.44 19.30 -4.33
CA ARG A 311 -10.24 19.91 -5.40
C ARG A 311 -9.38 20.68 -6.39
N ARG A 312 -8.42 21.48 -5.91
CA ARG A 312 -7.50 22.24 -6.77
C ARG A 312 -6.72 21.32 -7.71
N LEU A 313 -6.28 20.15 -7.24
CA LEU A 313 -5.59 19.18 -8.07
C LEU A 313 -6.55 18.55 -9.10
N ILE A 314 -7.72 18.08 -8.66
CA ILE A 314 -8.71 17.44 -9.53
C ILE A 314 -9.14 18.39 -10.67
N MET A 315 -9.32 19.67 -10.38
CA MET A 315 -9.69 20.68 -11.37
C MET A 315 -8.69 20.82 -12.52
N LYS A 316 -7.41 20.45 -12.31
CA LYS A 316 -6.38 20.47 -13.35
C LYS A 316 -6.49 19.30 -14.33
N LEU A 317 -7.24 18.26 -13.99
CA LEU A 317 -7.50 17.09 -14.84
C LEU A 317 -8.81 17.21 -15.64
N ARG A 318 -9.58 18.28 -15.43
CA ARG A 318 -10.81 18.53 -16.16
C ARG A 318 -10.52 18.68 -17.65
N GLY A 319 -11.33 18.03 -18.49
CA GLY A 319 -11.13 17.90 -19.93
C GLY A 319 -10.31 16.67 -20.34
N HIS A 320 -9.76 15.93 -19.39
CA HIS A 320 -8.93 14.75 -19.64
C HIS A 320 -9.43 13.47 -18.96
N PHE A 321 -10.55 13.49 -18.25
CA PHE A 321 -11.06 12.29 -17.56
C PHE A 321 -11.49 11.20 -18.55
N GLY A 322 -12.01 11.59 -19.72
CA GLY A 322 -12.31 10.66 -20.82
C GLY A 322 -11.06 9.90 -21.26
N GLU A 323 -9.99 10.61 -21.66
CA GLU A 323 -8.71 10.01 -22.06
C GLU A 323 -8.09 9.13 -20.96
N LEU A 324 -8.10 9.62 -19.70
CA LEU A 324 -7.54 8.88 -18.57
C LEU A 324 -8.31 7.58 -18.29
N SER A 325 -9.63 7.57 -18.49
CA SER A 325 -10.46 6.39 -18.22
C SER A 325 -10.14 5.19 -19.12
N LEU A 326 -9.65 5.48 -20.34
CA LEU A 326 -9.26 4.45 -21.32
C LEU A 326 -7.94 3.76 -20.92
N GLN A 327 -7.12 4.41 -20.09
CA GLN A 327 -5.86 3.86 -19.57
C GLN A 327 -6.10 2.97 -18.34
N SER A 328 -5.35 1.87 -18.23
CA SER A 328 -5.48 0.91 -17.12
C SER A 328 -5.26 1.59 -15.75
N SER A 329 -4.13 2.29 -15.56
CA SER A 329 -3.85 3.05 -14.33
C SER A 329 -4.73 4.30 -14.20
N GLY A 330 -4.99 5.00 -15.30
CA GLY A 330 -5.78 6.23 -15.30
C GLY A 330 -7.22 6.02 -14.83
N SER A 331 -7.83 4.87 -15.12
CA SER A 331 -9.19 4.53 -14.67
C SER A 331 -9.36 4.55 -13.14
N PHE A 332 -8.36 4.08 -12.39
CA PHE A 332 -8.35 4.11 -10.93
C PHE A 332 -8.21 5.55 -10.42
N THR A 333 -7.37 6.36 -11.07
CA THR A 333 -7.26 7.80 -10.78
C THR A 333 -8.60 8.50 -11.01
N VAL A 334 -9.28 8.26 -12.14
CA VAL A 334 -10.61 8.83 -12.45
C VAL A 334 -11.62 8.45 -11.38
N GLU A 335 -11.68 7.17 -11.02
CA GLU A 335 -12.56 6.68 -9.96
C GLU A 335 -12.27 7.35 -8.61
N LYS A 336 -10.99 7.55 -8.27
CA LYS A 336 -10.59 8.22 -7.04
C LYS A 336 -10.94 9.70 -7.06
N CYS A 337 -10.73 10.38 -8.17
CA CYS A 337 -11.16 11.76 -8.40
C CYS A 337 -12.68 11.91 -8.27
N PHE A 338 -13.44 10.95 -8.81
CA PHE A 338 -14.91 10.93 -8.70
C PHE A 338 -15.36 10.74 -7.26
N THR A 339 -14.76 9.78 -6.57
CA THR A 339 -15.03 9.49 -5.17
C THR A 339 -14.82 10.76 -4.37
N VAL A 340 -13.61 11.33 -4.41
CA VAL A 340 -13.27 12.55 -3.67
C VAL A 340 -14.11 13.76 -4.13
N GLY A 341 -14.45 13.88 -5.41
CA GLY A 341 -15.19 14.99 -6.00
C GLY A 341 -16.47 15.42 -5.26
N ASN A 342 -16.73 16.73 -5.24
CA ASN A 342 -18.06 17.26 -4.94
C ASN A 342 -19.02 16.95 -6.12
N ILE A 343 -20.32 17.22 -5.96
CA ILE A 343 -21.31 16.86 -6.98
C ILE A 343 -20.99 17.47 -8.36
N SER A 344 -20.57 18.73 -8.41
CA SER A 344 -20.19 19.42 -9.65
C SER A 344 -19.01 18.76 -10.36
N LEU A 345 -17.99 18.32 -9.61
CA LEU A 345 -16.87 17.56 -10.18
C LEU A 345 -17.31 16.18 -10.67
N ARG A 346 -18.17 15.49 -9.93
CA ARG A 346 -18.69 14.18 -10.33
C ARG A 346 -19.47 14.27 -11.64
N GLU A 347 -20.30 15.29 -11.80
CA GLU A 347 -21.02 15.56 -13.05
C GLU A 347 -20.05 15.83 -14.21
N ALA A 348 -19.00 16.65 -13.99
CA ALA A 348 -18.00 16.92 -15.00
C ALA A 348 -17.27 15.64 -15.45
N ILE A 349 -16.85 14.80 -14.49
CA ILE A 349 -16.19 13.52 -14.78
C ILE A 349 -17.11 12.61 -15.61
N VAL A 350 -18.36 12.39 -15.16
CA VAL A 350 -19.28 11.49 -15.86
C VAL A 350 -19.66 12.03 -17.25
N SER A 351 -19.79 13.35 -17.39
CA SER A 351 -20.02 13.98 -18.70
C SER A 351 -18.86 13.71 -19.68
N GLU A 352 -17.62 13.75 -19.20
CA GLU A 352 -16.45 13.41 -20.03
C GLU A 352 -16.35 11.91 -20.33
N LEU A 353 -16.81 11.03 -19.43
CA LEU A 353 -16.84 9.58 -19.67
C LEU A 353 -17.89 9.20 -20.71
N LEU A 354 -19.00 9.96 -20.81
CA LEU A 354 -20.03 9.75 -21.82
C LEU A 354 -19.51 9.97 -23.25
N THR A 355 -18.56 10.88 -23.45
CA THR A 355 -18.03 11.15 -24.80
C THR A 355 -17.19 10.00 -25.34
N VAL A 356 -16.62 9.17 -24.46
CA VAL A 356 -15.80 7.99 -24.80
C VAL A 356 -16.48 6.67 -24.44
N GLN A 357 -17.80 6.66 -24.22
CA GLN A 357 -18.54 5.52 -23.69
C GLN A 357 -18.34 4.24 -24.50
N SER A 358 -18.42 4.33 -25.83
CA SER A 358 -18.26 3.17 -26.73
C SER A 358 -16.87 2.56 -26.65
N GLU A 359 -15.83 3.39 -26.56
CA GLU A 359 -14.45 2.94 -26.41
C GLU A 359 -14.20 2.35 -25.02
N LEU A 360 -14.74 3.00 -23.99
CA LEU A 360 -14.56 2.59 -22.60
C LEU A 360 -15.14 1.19 -22.35
N TRP A 361 -16.32 0.85 -22.88
CA TRP A 361 -16.90 -0.49 -22.77
C TRP A 361 -16.01 -1.61 -23.35
N ASN A 362 -15.17 -1.28 -24.34
CA ASN A 362 -14.25 -2.22 -24.97
C ASN A 362 -12.95 -2.41 -24.19
N THR A 363 -12.70 -1.62 -23.15
CA THR A 363 -11.52 -1.77 -22.28
C THR A 363 -11.77 -2.80 -21.17
N LYS A 364 -10.69 -3.33 -20.57
CA LYS A 364 -10.81 -4.31 -19.47
C LYS A 364 -11.47 -3.73 -18.23
N GLN A 365 -11.16 -2.48 -17.91
CA GLN A 365 -11.60 -1.77 -16.71
C GLN A 365 -12.91 -1.00 -16.89
N GLY A 366 -13.23 -0.61 -18.12
CA GLY A 366 -14.36 0.25 -18.42
C GLY A 366 -15.72 -0.27 -17.94
N PRO A 367 -16.08 -1.55 -18.17
CA PRO A 367 -17.33 -2.10 -17.63
C PRO A 367 -17.48 -1.95 -16.11
N HIS A 368 -16.38 -2.02 -15.35
CA HIS A 368 -16.41 -1.79 -13.91
C HIS A 368 -16.62 -0.31 -13.60
N LEU A 369 -15.84 0.57 -14.22
CA LEU A 369 -15.90 2.01 -14.01
C LEU A 369 -17.28 2.59 -14.37
N MET A 370 -17.83 2.17 -15.52
CA MET A 370 -19.16 2.56 -16.02
C MET A 370 -20.28 2.23 -15.02
N ARG A 371 -20.27 1.00 -14.48
CA ARG A 371 -21.23 0.55 -13.46
C ARG A 371 -21.05 1.28 -12.14
N LYS A 372 -19.81 1.50 -11.72
CA LYS A 372 -19.49 2.12 -10.42
C LYS A 372 -19.89 3.60 -10.36
N LEU A 373 -19.69 4.33 -11.45
CA LEU A 373 -20.05 5.75 -11.55
C LEU A 373 -21.51 5.97 -11.99
N ASP A 374 -22.24 4.90 -12.38
CA ASP A 374 -23.60 4.95 -12.92
C ASP A 374 -23.70 5.92 -14.11
N VAL A 375 -22.80 5.75 -15.08
CA VAL A 375 -22.68 6.65 -16.25
C VAL A 375 -23.93 6.55 -17.14
N ASP A 376 -24.47 5.34 -17.34
CA ASP A 376 -25.71 5.13 -18.10
C ASP A 376 -26.92 5.75 -17.38
N GLY A 377 -26.95 5.68 -16.05
CA GLY A 377 -27.98 6.32 -15.23
C GLY A 377 -27.93 7.84 -15.31
N PHE A 378 -26.73 8.43 -15.39
CA PHE A 378 -26.55 9.85 -15.63
C PHE A 378 -27.05 10.28 -17.02
N ALA A 379 -26.74 9.51 -18.08
CA ALA A 379 -27.21 9.81 -19.43
C ALA A 379 -28.74 9.78 -19.55
N ALA A 380 -29.38 8.79 -18.93
CA ALA A 380 -30.82 8.62 -19.00
C ALA A 380 -31.57 9.61 -18.10
N ARG A 381 -31.10 9.81 -16.86
CA ARG A 381 -31.82 10.55 -15.81
C ARG A 381 -30.84 11.34 -14.92
N PRO A 382 -30.33 12.50 -15.39
CA PRO A 382 -29.34 13.29 -14.67
C PRO A 382 -29.79 13.71 -13.26
N ASP A 383 -31.05 14.13 -13.09
CA ASP A 383 -31.55 14.61 -11.79
C ASP A 383 -31.65 13.48 -10.76
N GLN A 384 -32.13 12.30 -11.18
CA GLN A 384 -32.18 11.12 -10.30
C GLN A 384 -30.80 10.60 -9.96
N TRP A 385 -29.83 10.71 -10.88
CA TRP A 385 -28.44 10.41 -10.59
C TRP A 385 -27.86 11.40 -9.56
N ARG A 386 -28.11 12.71 -9.73
CA ARG A 386 -27.64 13.76 -8.81
C ARG A 386 -28.15 13.53 -7.39
N SER A 387 -29.46 13.33 -7.22
CA SER A 387 -30.06 13.06 -5.90
C SER A 387 -29.47 11.79 -5.24
N ARG A 388 -29.16 10.74 -6.02
CA ARG A 388 -28.51 9.53 -5.50
C ARG A 388 -27.08 9.80 -5.04
N GLN A 389 -26.32 10.64 -5.76
CA GLN A 389 -24.96 11.01 -5.37
C GLN A 389 -24.92 11.93 -4.13
N GLU A 390 -25.86 12.86 -4.02
CA GLU A 390 -26.01 13.74 -2.85
C GLU A 390 -26.49 12.96 -1.61
N SER A 391 -27.40 12.00 -1.78
CA SER A 391 -27.82 11.11 -0.69
C SER A 391 -26.63 10.29 -0.17
N LYS A 392 -25.82 9.69 -1.05
CA LYS A 392 -24.58 8.99 -0.66
C LYS A 392 -23.63 9.90 0.13
N GLN A 393 -23.52 11.16 -0.29
CA GLN A 393 -22.71 12.17 0.40
C GLN A 393 -23.24 12.47 1.80
N SER A 394 -24.55 12.69 1.92
CA SER A 394 -25.20 13.03 3.19
C SER A 394 -25.10 11.89 4.18
N THR A 395 -25.39 10.66 3.76
CA THR A 395 -25.30 9.46 4.62
C THR A 395 -23.87 9.23 5.10
N PHE A 396 -22.87 9.46 4.24
CA PHE A 396 -21.47 9.36 4.65
C PHE A 396 -21.10 10.42 5.70
N ASN A 397 -21.52 11.67 5.49
CA ASN A 397 -21.25 12.76 6.43
C ASN A 397 -21.95 12.51 7.79
N GLU A 398 -23.18 12.01 7.77
CA GLU A 398 -23.97 11.68 8.95
C GLU A 398 -23.36 10.50 9.75
N PHE A 399 -22.93 9.45 9.04
CA PHE A 399 -22.20 8.34 9.64
C PHE A 399 -20.93 8.84 10.34
N TYR A 400 -20.16 9.69 9.67
CA TYR A 400 -18.94 10.24 10.25
C TYR A 400 -19.22 11.15 11.45
N SER A 401 -20.25 12.00 11.41
CA SER A 401 -20.61 12.83 12.58
C SER A 401 -21.11 12.00 13.76
N THR A 402 -21.67 10.82 13.51
CA THR A 402 -22.25 9.95 14.56
C THR A 402 -21.21 9.01 15.17
N PHE A 403 -20.31 8.46 14.36
CA PHE A 403 -19.36 7.41 14.77
C PHE A 403 -17.88 7.84 14.72
N GLY A 404 -17.58 9.04 14.21
CA GLY A 404 -16.23 9.62 14.26
C GLY A 404 -15.96 10.19 15.65
N SER A 405 -15.49 9.36 16.57
CA SER A 405 -15.17 9.74 17.95
C SER A 405 -14.22 10.95 18.04
N SER A 406 -14.43 11.77 19.08
CA SER A 406 -13.73 13.03 19.39
C SER A 406 -12.49 12.89 20.29
N GLU A 407 -12.00 11.68 20.54
CA GLU A 407 -10.81 11.44 21.37
C GLU A 407 -9.76 10.68 20.56
N THR A 408 -8.53 11.20 20.57
CA THR A 408 -7.52 11.16 19.48
C THR A 408 -7.97 12.00 18.29
N LYS A 409 -7.14 12.92 17.78
CA LYS A 409 -7.34 13.47 16.44
C LYS A 409 -6.91 12.37 15.47
N PRO A 410 -7.78 11.77 14.62
CA PRO A 410 -7.28 10.80 13.67
C PRO A 410 -7.74 11.09 12.23
N SER A 411 -6.88 10.66 11.33
CA SER A 411 -6.99 10.62 9.87
C SER A 411 -8.37 10.89 9.24
N LYS A 412 -8.47 12.04 8.56
CA LYS A 412 -9.48 12.32 7.53
C LYS A 412 -9.13 11.58 6.23
N ASN A 413 -9.31 10.26 6.22
CA ASN A 413 -9.55 9.47 5.00
C ASN A 413 -10.93 9.83 4.37
N SER A 414 -11.19 11.13 4.20
CA SER A 414 -12.46 11.67 3.72
C SER A 414 -12.55 11.47 2.21
N SER A 415 -13.41 10.55 1.83
CA SER A 415 -13.71 10.18 0.45
C SER A 415 -14.50 11.24 -0.29
N PHE A 416 -14.78 12.42 0.27
CA PHE A 416 -15.70 13.37 -0.32
C PHE A 416 -15.42 14.84 0.03
N LEU A 417 -15.56 15.71 -0.96
CA LEU A 417 -15.38 17.16 -0.87
C LEU A 417 -16.72 17.87 -0.61
N SER A 418 -16.84 18.60 0.50
CA SER A 418 -17.96 19.51 0.77
C SER A 418 -17.74 20.89 0.14
N ASP A 419 -18.82 21.52 -0.34
CA ASP A 419 -18.82 22.91 -0.83
C ASP A 419 -18.93 23.88 0.36
N ASP A 420 -17.83 24.53 0.73
CA ASP A 420 -17.87 25.67 1.65
C ASP A 420 -18.36 26.92 0.89
N SER A 421 -19.68 27.07 0.75
CA SER A 421 -20.29 28.34 0.40
C SER A 421 -20.36 29.25 1.63
N LYS A 422 -19.75 30.43 1.53
CA LYS A 422 -19.75 31.51 2.52
C LYS A 422 -21.10 31.67 3.24
N LYS A 423 -21.13 31.45 4.56
CA LYS A 423 -22.13 32.03 5.45
C LYS A 423 -21.43 32.96 6.44
N THR A 424 -21.65 34.26 6.25
CA THR A 424 -21.33 35.32 7.22
C THR A 424 -22.16 35.08 8.48
N SER A 425 -21.53 34.75 9.59
CA SER A 425 -22.21 34.58 10.88
C SER A 425 -22.16 35.89 11.68
N GLN A 426 -23.31 36.55 11.85
CA GLN A 426 -23.53 37.53 12.92
C GLN A 426 -23.85 36.79 14.22
N PRO A 427 -23.08 36.97 15.31
CA PRO A 427 -23.35 36.32 16.58
C PRO A 427 -24.05 37.30 17.52
N ASN A 428 -25.40 37.39 17.52
CA ASN A 428 -26.09 38.19 18.55
C ASN A 428 -27.56 37.85 18.88
N LYS A 429 -28.08 36.67 18.54
CA LYS A 429 -29.49 36.31 18.89
C LYS A 429 -29.70 35.05 19.74
N ILE A 430 -28.65 34.36 20.16
CA ILE A 430 -28.79 33.12 20.96
C ILE A 430 -28.70 33.38 22.48
N LYS A 431 -28.27 34.58 22.90
CA LYS A 431 -28.17 34.93 24.33
C LYS A 431 -29.49 35.41 24.97
N GLN A 432 -30.45 35.91 24.19
CA GLN A 432 -31.71 36.45 24.73
C GLN A 432 -32.80 35.42 25.02
N MET A 433 -32.74 34.21 24.45
CA MET A 433 -33.75 33.16 24.72
C MET A 433 -33.43 32.27 25.92
N ARG A 434 -32.23 32.38 26.51
CA ARG A 434 -31.81 31.52 27.65
C ARG A 434 -32.02 32.16 29.02
N GLU A 435 -32.40 33.44 29.09
CA GLU A 435 -32.67 34.14 30.36
C GLU A 435 -34.16 34.13 30.77
N GLU A 436 -35.09 33.81 29.86
CA GLU A 436 -36.54 33.84 30.16
C GLU A 436 -37.11 32.52 30.74
N ILE A 437 -36.34 31.42 30.79
CA ILE A 437 -36.84 30.12 31.29
C ILE A 437 -36.36 29.81 32.73
N ALA A 438 -35.48 30.64 33.31
CA ALA A 438 -34.90 30.38 34.64
C ALA A 438 -35.63 31.09 35.80
N HIS A 439 -36.56 32.00 35.53
CA HIS A 439 -37.39 32.64 36.55
C HIS A 439 -38.82 32.12 36.43
N LEU A 440 -39.16 31.07 37.18
CA LEU A 440 -40.49 30.73 37.73
C LEU A 440 -40.48 29.25 38.15
N GLN A 441 -39.85 28.91 39.28
CA GLN A 441 -40.19 27.74 40.09
C GLN A 441 -39.38 27.71 41.40
N THR A 442 -39.98 28.23 42.49
CA THR A 442 -39.60 27.93 43.87
C THR A 442 -40.84 27.91 44.79
N SER A 443 -41.37 26.69 45.03
CA SER A 443 -42.03 26.18 46.27
C SER A 443 -43.30 26.84 46.87
N PRO A 444 -44.01 26.23 47.86
CA PRO A 444 -44.27 24.81 48.19
C PRO A 444 -45.79 24.46 48.40
N ALA A 445 -46.07 23.16 48.60
CA ALA A 445 -47.37 22.46 48.89
C ALA A 445 -48.12 22.97 50.18
N PRO A 446 -49.33 22.50 50.63
CA PRO A 446 -49.94 21.15 50.49
C PRO A 446 -51.50 21.05 50.42
N PHE A 447 -52.06 19.83 50.32
CA PHE A 447 -53.16 19.25 51.14
C PHE A 447 -54.02 18.16 50.42
N LEU A 448 -54.67 17.34 51.25
CA LEU A 448 -55.17 15.97 51.09
C LEU A 448 -56.54 15.76 50.36
N SER A 449 -56.76 14.48 50.01
CA SER A 449 -57.97 13.65 50.30
C SER A 449 -59.01 13.31 49.20
N THR A 450 -59.02 12.00 48.89
CA THR A 450 -60.15 11.02 48.95
C THR A 450 -61.30 10.97 47.92
N THR A 451 -61.69 9.71 47.64
CA THR A 451 -62.96 9.17 47.09
C THR A 451 -63.17 9.35 45.57
N GLY A 452 -63.69 8.42 44.77
CA GLY A 452 -64.30 7.11 44.95
C GLY A 452 -65.25 6.82 43.76
N PHE A 453 -65.43 5.54 43.40
CA PHE A 453 -66.53 4.95 42.60
C PHE A 453 -66.46 4.79 41.05
N LYS A 454 -66.21 3.51 40.66
CA LYS A 454 -67.04 2.57 39.84
C LYS A 454 -67.67 3.05 38.51
N ARG A 455 -67.39 2.34 37.39
CA ARG A 455 -68.13 1.17 36.80
C ARG A 455 -67.64 0.83 35.37
N LYS A 456 -67.44 -0.48 35.10
CA LYS A 456 -67.35 -1.18 33.80
C LYS A 456 -68.77 -1.46 33.24
N PRO A 457 -68.97 -2.20 32.13
CA PRO A 457 -68.36 -2.22 30.77
C PRO A 457 -69.46 -2.31 29.66
N ASN A 458 -69.10 -2.47 28.38
CA ASN A 458 -69.83 -3.38 27.48
C ASN A 458 -69.03 -3.77 26.22
N LYS A 459 -69.07 -5.06 25.90
CA LYS A 459 -68.69 -5.79 24.66
C LYS A 459 -69.98 -6.45 24.14
N PRO A 460 -70.12 -6.82 22.85
CA PRO A 460 -69.67 -8.15 22.36
C PRO A 460 -69.10 -8.08 20.91
N GLU A 461 -68.17 -8.88 20.40
CA GLU A 461 -67.96 -10.34 20.29
C GLU A 461 -68.82 -11.07 19.23
N LYS A 462 -68.16 -11.56 18.15
CA LYS A 462 -68.22 -12.92 17.54
C LYS A 462 -67.41 -12.95 16.22
N SER A 463 -66.27 -13.66 16.13
CA SER A 463 -66.08 -15.12 15.81
C SER A 463 -66.36 -15.44 14.33
N SER A 464 -65.65 -16.25 13.55
CA SER A 464 -64.53 -17.21 13.71
C SER A 464 -64.45 -18.02 12.39
N LYS A 465 -63.25 -18.43 11.92
CA LYS A 465 -62.87 -19.84 11.71
C LYS A 465 -61.61 -20.02 10.85
N LYS A 466 -60.75 -20.92 11.36
CA LYS A 466 -59.58 -21.60 10.78
C LYS A 466 -60.01 -22.76 9.86
N PHE A 467 -59.08 -23.26 9.02
CA PHE A 467 -58.63 -24.66 8.79
C PHE A 467 -57.69 -24.60 7.55
N ALA A 468 -56.39 -24.93 7.52
CA ALA A 468 -55.57 -26.08 7.92
C ALA A 468 -55.64 -27.32 6.98
N ARG A 469 -54.46 -27.63 6.41
CA ARG A 469 -53.90 -28.93 5.93
C ARG A 469 -54.52 -29.64 4.71
N ASN A 470 -53.67 -30.03 3.75
CA ASN A 470 -53.26 -31.43 3.60
C ASN A 470 -52.06 -31.60 2.63
N SER A 471 -51.25 -32.59 2.98
CA SER A 471 -50.11 -33.20 2.30
C SER A 471 -50.45 -34.67 2.06
N ALA A 472 -50.02 -35.24 0.93
CA ALA A 472 -49.89 -36.66 0.55
C ALA A 472 -50.09 -36.75 -0.98
N ASP A 473 -49.47 -37.60 -1.77
CA ASP A 473 -48.36 -38.54 -1.62
C ASP A 473 -47.89 -38.88 -3.05
N GLU A 474 -46.76 -39.58 -3.11
CA GLU A 474 -46.19 -40.40 -4.19
C GLU A 474 -46.85 -40.47 -5.58
N ASP A 475 -46.02 -40.35 -6.62
CA ASP A 475 -45.89 -41.43 -7.62
C ASP A 475 -44.66 -41.24 -8.53
N VAL A 476 -43.78 -42.24 -8.53
CA VAL A 476 -42.74 -42.50 -9.53
C VAL A 476 -43.17 -43.75 -10.30
N PRO A 477 -42.95 -43.80 -11.62
CA PRO A 477 -42.24 -44.98 -12.13
C PRO A 477 -41.13 -44.66 -13.14
N LYS A 478 -40.06 -45.45 -12.99
CA LYS A 478 -38.92 -45.65 -13.90
C LYS A 478 -39.35 -46.28 -15.23
N VAL A 479 -38.80 -45.80 -16.35
CA VAL A 479 -38.44 -46.59 -17.57
C VAL A 479 -37.30 -45.84 -18.30
N LYS A 480 -36.01 -46.24 -18.21
CA LYS A 480 -35.22 -47.14 -19.10
C LYS A 480 -35.24 -46.84 -20.61
N LYS A 481 -34.11 -46.34 -21.14
CA LYS A 481 -33.34 -46.80 -22.34
C LYS A 481 -32.18 -45.82 -22.59
N ASN A 482 -30.93 -46.17 -22.32
CA ASN A 482 -29.96 -46.84 -23.22
C ASN A 482 -29.93 -46.26 -24.65
N GLN A 483 -28.85 -45.53 -24.98
CA GLN A 483 -27.90 -45.98 -26.00
C GLN A 483 -26.54 -45.30 -25.88
N SER A 484 -25.53 -46.16 -25.91
CA SER A 484 -24.10 -45.91 -26.01
C SER A 484 -23.67 -45.66 -27.46
N ASN A 485 -22.37 -45.38 -27.62
CA ASN A 485 -21.51 -45.43 -28.82
C ASN A 485 -21.13 -44.02 -29.31
N ASN A 486 -19.87 -43.70 -29.64
CA ASN A 486 -18.65 -44.49 -29.69
C ASN A 486 -17.44 -43.54 -29.61
N ILE A 487 -16.37 -44.06 -29.01
CA ILE A 487 -14.99 -43.62 -29.16
C ILE A 487 -14.54 -43.99 -30.58
N VAL A 488 -13.87 -43.07 -31.28
CA VAL A 488 -12.87 -43.39 -32.29
C VAL A 488 -11.67 -42.47 -32.07
N THR A 489 -10.63 -43.08 -31.52
CA THR A 489 -9.23 -42.74 -31.70
C THR A 489 -8.84 -42.94 -33.16
N ASP A 490 -8.03 -42.04 -33.72
CA ASP A 490 -6.97 -42.49 -34.62
C ASP A 490 -5.74 -41.60 -34.52
N GLU A 491 -4.64 -42.26 -34.17
CA GLU A 491 -3.24 -41.85 -34.33
C GLU A 491 -2.81 -42.12 -35.78
N GLY A 492 -1.72 -41.50 -36.26
CA GLY A 492 -1.12 -41.89 -37.54
C GLY A 492 -0.53 -40.74 -38.37
N THR A 493 0.47 -39.99 -37.89
CA THR A 493 1.92 -40.24 -38.07
C THR A 493 2.48 -39.88 -39.45
N SER A 494 3.65 -39.21 -39.42
CA SER A 494 4.71 -39.11 -40.45
C SER A 494 4.60 -37.91 -41.42
N GLN A 495 5.63 -37.13 -41.77
CA GLN A 495 7.07 -37.21 -41.51
C GLN A 495 7.78 -35.89 -41.93
N SER A 496 8.83 -35.54 -41.16
CA SER A 496 10.09 -34.82 -41.47
C SER A 496 10.22 -33.76 -42.59
N MET A 497 10.89 -32.63 -42.30
CA MET A 497 12.36 -32.44 -42.47
C MET A 497 12.85 -31.00 -42.15
N HIS A 498 13.79 -30.94 -41.21
CA HIS A 498 15.05 -30.16 -41.11
C HIS A 498 15.26 -28.66 -41.52
N LYS A 499 15.92 -27.99 -40.55
CA LYS A 499 17.07 -27.04 -40.60
C LYS A 499 16.83 -25.57 -40.96
N ALA A 500 17.15 -24.67 -40.01
CA ALA A 500 18.49 -24.07 -39.92
C ALA A 500 18.62 -23.08 -38.73
N GLU A 501 19.62 -23.31 -37.89
CA GLU A 501 20.20 -22.35 -36.95
C GLU A 501 20.87 -21.17 -37.70
N LYS A 502 20.82 -19.98 -37.11
CA LYS A 502 21.74 -18.89 -37.43
C LYS A 502 22.25 -18.23 -36.15
N LYS A 503 23.44 -18.67 -35.73
CA LYS A 503 24.39 -17.88 -34.94
C LYS A 503 24.80 -16.65 -35.76
N ARG A 504 24.93 -15.48 -35.11
CA ARG A 504 25.77 -14.39 -35.60
C ARG A 504 26.73 -13.92 -34.51
N HIS A 505 27.93 -13.63 -35.01
CA HIS A 505 29.17 -13.37 -34.32
C HIS A 505 29.21 -12.02 -33.59
N ARG A 506 30.10 -12.02 -32.62
CA ARG A 506 30.70 -10.91 -31.86
C ARG A 506 31.74 -10.18 -32.73
N GLU A 507 31.80 -8.85 -32.66
CA GLU A 507 33.01 -8.08 -32.97
C GLU A 507 33.14 -6.92 -31.97
N ASP A 508 34.27 -6.94 -31.26
CA ASP A 508 34.75 -5.90 -30.35
C ASP A 508 35.38 -4.76 -31.17
N VAL A 509 35.11 -3.50 -30.79
CA VAL A 509 36.03 -2.38 -31.10
C VAL A 509 36.30 -1.58 -29.82
N LEU A 510 37.54 -1.74 -29.38
CA LEU A 510 38.27 -0.94 -28.40
C LEU A 510 38.35 0.54 -28.85
N GLN A 511 37.99 1.49 -27.99
CA GLN A 511 38.51 2.87 -28.10
C GLN A 511 39.31 3.25 -26.85
N LYS A 512 40.57 3.60 -27.13
CA LYS A 512 41.64 3.96 -26.21
C LYS A 512 41.45 5.37 -25.65
N SER A 513 41.88 5.54 -24.40
CA SER A 513 42.13 6.79 -23.70
C SER A 513 43.23 7.63 -24.37
N PRO A 514 43.21 8.98 -24.28
CA PRO A 514 44.35 9.80 -24.66
C PRO A 514 45.26 10.06 -23.45
N LYS A 515 46.53 9.64 -23.56
CA LYS A 515 47.63 10.12 -22.71
C LYS A 515 48.24 11.38 -23.31
N LYS A 516 48.38 12.37 -22.44
CA LYS A 516 49.15 13.61 -22.51
C LYS A 516 50.44 13.52 -23.33
N LEU A 517 50.68 14.53 -24.16
CA LEU A 517 52.03 15.00 -24.48
C LEU A 517 52.12 16.52 -24.26
N LYS A 518 53.25 16.88 -23.64
CA LYS A 518 53.87 18.19 -23.41
C LYS A 518 53.51 19.28 -24.44
N THR A 519 53.10 20.45 -23.96
CA THR A 519 53.95 21.65 -23.87
C THR A 519 53.34 22.63 -22.87
#